data_AF-A0A920AU56-F1
#
_entry.id   AF-A0A920AU56-F1
#
_cell.length_a   1.000
_cell.length_b   1.000
_cell.length_c   1.000
_cell.angle_alpha   90.00
_cell.angle_beta   90.00
_cell.angle_gamma   90.00
#
_symmetry.space_group_name_H-M   'P 1'
#
loop_
_entity.id
_entity.type
_entity.pdbx_description
1 polymer ?
#
loop_
_entity_poly.entity_id
_entity_poly.type
_entity_poly.pdbx_seq_one_letter_code
_entity_poly.pdbx_strand_id
1 'polypeptide(L)'
;MKDLKIIIEVSCNELDFLVNQTKKIDGVIGARMMGGGFGGCTVNLIKSNEISDVVSKIKENYKSNFGITLKAIIAKPGSGIKVVKN
;
A
#
# COMPACT_ATOMS: atom_id res chain seq x y z
N MET A 1 -2.03 17.46 -7.82
CA MET A 1 -0.97 16.44 -7.68
C MET A 1 -1.31 15.32 -8.66
N LYS A 2 -0.53 15.12 -9.74
CA LYS A 2 -0.83 14.10 -10.76
C LYS A 2 -0.30 12.73 -10.28
N ASP A 3 -1.15 11.71 -10.29
CA ASP A 3 -0.79 10.35 -9.87
C ASP A 3 0.21 9.70 -10.84
N LEU A 4 1.15 8.90 -10.33
CA LEU A 4 2.22 8.25 -11.11
C LEU A 4 1.66 7.43 -12.28
N LYS A 5 0.50 6.81 -12.09
CA LYS A 5 -0.25 6.09 -13.12
C LYS A 5 -0.44 6.93 -14.40
N ILE A 6 -0.75 8.21 -14.24
CA ILE A 6 -1.08 9.13 -15.34
C ILE A 6 0.17 9.51 -16.14
N ILE A 7 1.37 9.42 -15.55
CA ILE A 7 2.59 10.00 -16.12
C ILE A 7 3.47 8.95 -16.80
N ILE A 8 3.47 7.69 -16.33
CA ILE A 8 4.46 6.70 -16.76
C ILE A 8 3.90 5.33 -17.18
N GLU A 9 2.57 5.11 -17.17
CA GLU A 9 1.93 3.85 -17.62
C GLU A 9 2.47 2.53 -17.01
N VAL A 10 3.20 2.60 -15.89
CA VAL A 10 3.82 1.43 -15.25
C VAL A 10 2.89 0.67 -14.29
N SER A 11 1.56 0.87 -14.36
CA SER A 11 0.61 0.18 -13.47
C SER A 11 0.19 -1.17 -14.04
N CYS A 12 -0.06 -2.15 -13.15
CA CYS A 12 -0.79 -3.38 -13.46
C CYS A 12 -2.17 -3.34 -12.80
N ASN A 13 -3.07 -4.21 -13.25
CA ASN A 13 -4.46 -4.27 -12.75
C ASN A 13 -4.51 -4.47 -11.23
N GLU A 14 -3.58 -5.25 -10.68
CA GLU A 14 -3.45 -5.51 -9.25
C GLU A 14 -3.11 -4.25 -8.44
N LEU A 15 -2.15 -3.45 -8.91
CA LEU A 15 -1.74 -2.22 -8.24
C LEU A 15 -2.83 -1.17 -8.29
N ASP A 16 -3.48 -1.04 -9.46
CA ASP A 16 -4.59 -0.12 -9.64
C ASP A 16 -5.76 -0.49 -8.74
N PHE A 17 -6.08 -1.78 -8.66
CA PHE A 17 -7.07 -2.28 -7.73
C PHE A 17 -6.69 -1.95 -6.29
N LEU A 18 -5.46 -2.24 -5.87
CA LEU A 18 -5.02 -1.98 -4.50
C LEU A 18 -5.14 -0.50 -4.14
N VAL A 19 -4.67 0.41 -4.98
CA VAL A 19 -4.77 1.84 -4.71
C VAL A 19 -6.23 2.29 -4.66
N ASN A 20 -7.06 1.89 -5.64
CA ASN A 20 -8.44 2.35 -5.74
C ASN A 20 -9.36 1.76 -4.68
N GLN A 21 -9.18 0.50 -4.31
CA GLN A 21 -10.01 -0.14 -3.28
C GLN A 21 -9.57 0.29 -1.89
N THR A 22 -8.26 0.43 -1.64
CA THR A 22 -7.76 0.86 -0.33
C THR A 22 -8.27 2.27 0.01
N LYS A 23 -8.31 3.19 -0.97
CA LYS A 23 -8.87 4.55 -0.77
C LYS A 23 -10.35 4.59 -0.35
N LYS A 24 -11.12 3.51 -0.55
CA LYS A 24 -12.55 3.44 -0.21
C LYS A 24 -12.81 2.90 1.20
N ILE A 25 -11.79 2.42 1.90
CA ILE A 25 -11.94 1.84 3.22
C ILE A 25 -11.85 2.95 4.27
N ASP A 26 -12.82 3.01 5.18
CA ASP A 26 -12.76 3.90 6.33
C ASP A 26 -11.45 3.70 7.11
N GLY A 27 -10.87 4.81 7.56
CA GLY A 27 -9.57 4.81 8.24
C GLY A 27 -8.36 4.99 7.32
N VAL A 28 -8.54 4.89 6.01
CA VAL A 28 -7.48 5.17 5.02
C VAL A 28 -7.49 6.65 4.63
N ILE A 29 -6.38 7.34 4.87
CA ILE A 29 -6.19 8.76 4.53
C ILE A 29 -5.71 8.89 3.09
N GLY A 30 -4.93 7.93 2.60
CA GLY A 30 -4.44 7.92 1.23
C GLY A 30 -3.70 6.64 0.88
N ALA A 31 -3.64 6.35 -0.42
CA ALA A 31 -2.92 5.22 -0.98
C ALA A 31 -2.22 5.66 -2.27
N ARG A 32 -1.01 5.16 -2.50
CA ARG A 32 -0.32 5.29 -3.80
C ARG A 32 0.60 4.12 -4.05
N MET A 33 0.99 3.94 -5.30
CA MET A 33 2.04 2.99 -5.66
C MET A 33 3.41 3.44 -5.12
N MET A 34 4.26 2.47 -4.82
CA MET A 34 5.65 2.62 -4.38
C MET A 34 6.59 1.81 -5.28
N GLY A 35 7.73 2.39 -5.66
CA GLY A 35 8.73 1.73 -6.52
C GLY A 35 8.53 1.99 -8.02
N GLY A 36 9.15 1.15 -8.86
CA GLY A 36 9.23 1.33 -10.32
C GLY A 36 7.99 0.90 -11.12
N GLY A 37 7.01 0.21 -10.51
CA GLY A 37 5.81 -0.29 -11.17
C GLY A 37 5.89 -1.75 -11.65
N PHE A 38 4.92 -2.17 -12.48
CA PHE A 38 4.71 -3.54 -13.00
C PHE A 38 4.52 -4.61 -11.91
N GLY A 39 3.91 -4.22 -10.79
CA GLY A 39 3.75 -5.03 -9.59
C GLY A 39 4.44 -4.39 -8.38
N GLY A 40 4.63 -5.17 -7.31
CA GLY A 40 5.32 -4.69 -6.11
C GLY A 40 4.38 -4.22 -5.01
N CYS A 41 4.64 -3.04 -4.43
CA CYS A 41 4.00 -2.60 -3.18
C CYS A 41 3.20 -1.29 -3.36
N THR A 42 2.15 -1.14 -2.56
CA THR A 42 1.50 0.14 -2.32
C THR A 42 1.88 0.65 -0.94
N VAL A 43 1.92 1.98 -0.78
CA VAL A 43 2.06 2.64 0.51
C VAL A 43 0.73 3.29 0.86
N ASN A 44 0.25 3.01 2.07
CA ASN A 44 -1.08 3.41 2.53
C ASN A 44 -0.93 4.13 3.88
N LEU A 45 -1.53 5.31 3.99
CA LEU A 45 -1.62 6.06 5.24
C LEU A 45 -2.94 5.68 5.91
N ILE A 46 -2.85 5.05 7.08
CA ILE A 46 -3.98 4.48 7.80
C ILE A 46 -3.97 5.03 9.23
N LYS A 47 -5.15 5.37 9.77
CA LYS A 47 -5.29 5.73 11.19
C LYS A 47 -4.84 4.57 12.07
N SER A 48 -4.04 4.87 13.10
CA SER A 48 -3.36 3.83 13.87
C SER A 48 -4.29 2.83 14.56
N ASN A 49 -5.50 3.26 14.96
CA ASN A 49 -6.52 2.44 15.58
C ASN A 49 -7.29 1.54 14.60
N GLU A 50 -7.16 1.75 13.28
CA GLU A 50 -7.92 1.03 12.25
C GLU A 50 -7.03 0.11 11.38
N ILE A 51 -5.74 0.00 11.71
CA ILE A 51 -4.76 -0.78 10.91
C ILE A 51 -5.20 -2.23 10.72
N SER A 52 -5.64 -2.91 11.78
CA SER A 52 -6.00 -4.33 11.73
C SER A 52 -7.17 -4.59 10.79
N ASP A 53 -8.22 -3.77 10.90
CA ASP A 53 -9.45 -3.92 10.13
C ASP A 53 -9.22 -3.58 8.65
N VAL A 54 -8.49 -2.49 8.40
CA VAL A 54 -8.12 -2.08 7.04
C VAL A 54 -7.27 -3.16 6.37
N VAL A 55 -6.24 -3.69 7.05
CA VAL A 55 -5.38 -4.74 6.48
C VAL A 55 -6.17 -6.01 6.18
N SER A 56 -7.10 -6.40 7.06
CA SER A 56 -7.95 -7.58 6.85
C SER A 56 -8.84 -7.42 5.62
N LYS A 57 -9.53 -6.28 5.50
CA LYS A 57 -10.40 -5.96 4.35
C LYS A 57 -9.61 -5.94 3.03
N ILE A 58 -8.41 -5.34 3.01
CA ILE A 58 -7.58 -5.29 1.80
C ILE A 58 -7.17 -6.71 1.38
N LYS A 59 -6.73 -7.54 2.34
CA LYS A 59 -6.31 -8.92 2.07
C LYS A 59 -7.45 -9.76 1.50
N GLU A 60 -8.63 -9.68 2.09
CA GLU A 60 -9.82 -10.39 1.63
C GLU A 60 -10.21 -9.94 0.22
N ASN A 61 -10.36 -8.63 0.01
CA ASN A 61 -10.73 -8.08 -1.29
C ASN A 61 -9.73 -8.45 -2.38
N TYR A 62 -8.43 -8.37 -2.09
CA TYR A 62 -7.39 -8.70 -3.05
C TYR A 62 -7.38 -10.20 -3.39
N LYS A 63 -7.51 -11.06 -2.38
CA LYS A 63 -7.58 -12.52 -2.59
C LYS A 63 -8.82 -12.90 -3.40
N SER A 64 -9.97 -12.30 -3.13
CA SER A 64 -11.21 -12.58 -3.86
C SER A 64 -11.16 -12.13 -5.33
N ASN A 65 -10.41 -11.08 -5.66
CA ASN A 65 -10.33 -10.55 -7.02
C ASN A 65 -9.23 -11.19 -7.87
N PHE A 66 -8.09 -11.57 -7.26
CA PHE A 66 -6.92 -12.05 -8.00
C PHE A 66 -6.47 -13.47 -7.61
N GLY A 67 -7.05 -14.08 -6.57
CA GLY A 67 -6.60 -15.36 -6.03
C GLY A 67 -5.23 -15.32 -5.33
N ILE A 68 -4.63 -14.12 -5.20
CA ILE A 68 -3.28 -13.92 -4.65
C ILE A 68 -3.37 -13.55 -3.17
N THR A 69 -2.51 -14.16 -2.34
CA THR A 69 -2.42 -13.82 -0.92
C THR A 69 -1.54 -12.59 -0.71
N LEU A 70 -2.12 -11.51 -0.20
CA LEU A 70 -1.40 -10.25 0.06
C LEU A 70 -0.62 -10.28 1.37
N LYS A 71 0.64 -9.84 1.32
CA LYS A 71 1.48 -9.59 2.50
C LYS A 71 1.45 -8.10 2.85
N ALA A 72 1.06 -7.78 4.08
CA ALA A 72 1.06 -6.42 4.60
C ALA A 72 2.21 -6.23 5.60
N ILE A 73 2.89 -5.08 5.53
CA ILE A 73 3.96 -4.69 6.45
C ILE A 73 3.54 -3.38 7.10
N ILE A 74 3.52 -3.34 8.43
CA ILE A 74 3.27 -2.11 9.18
C ILE A 74 4.61 -1.41 9.37
N ALA A 75 4.83 -0.34 8.60
CA ALA A 75 6.04 0.46 8.70
C ALA A 75 5.84 1.64 9.68
N LYS A 76 6.87 1.94 10.46
CA LYS A 76 6.97 3.16 11.27
C LYS A 76 8.23 3.91 10.82
N PRO A 77 8.21 5.25 10.71
CA PRO A 77 9.42 6.02 10.46
C PRO A 77 10.48 5.70 11.53
N GLY A 78 11.69 5.41 11.09
CA GLY A 78 12.82 5.07 11.95
C GLY A 78 14.07 5.83 11.53
N SER A 79 15.07 5.85 12.40
CA SER A 79 16.37 6.44 12.08
C SER A 79 17.07 5.64 10.97
N GLY A 80 17.84 6.34 10.14
CA GLY A 80 18.77 5.72 9.21
C GLY A 80 19.97 5.08 9.92
N ILE A 81 20.93 4.61 9.12
CA ILE A 81 22.15 3.99 9.63
C ILE A 81 22.96 4.98 10.48
N LYS A 82 23.46 4.53 11.63
CA LYS A 82 24.32 5.34 12.52
C LYS A 82 25.50 4.52 13.02
N VAL A 83 26.65 5.18 13.17
CA VAL A 83 27.82 4.58 13.84
C VAL A 83 27.55 4.57 15.34
N VAL A 84 27.63 3.40 15.96
CA VAL A 84 27.56 3.24 17.42
C VAL A 84 28.99 3.15 17.94
N LYS A 85 29.43 4.15 18.70
CA LYS A 85 30.71 4.08 19.43
C LYS A 85 30.46 3.40 20.77
N ASN A 86 31.20 2.32 21.02
CA ASN A 86 31.30 1.68 22.34
C ASN A 86 32.21 2.49 23.25
#